data_AF-A0A939DSG9-F1
#
_entry.id   AF-A0A939DSG9-F1
#
_cell.length_a   1.000
_cell.length_b   1.000
_cell.length_c   1.000
_cell.angle_alpha   90.00
_cell.angle_beta   90.00
_cell.angle_gamma   90.00
#
_symmetry.space_group_name_H-M   'P 1'
#
loop_
_entity.id
_entity.type
_entity.pdbx_description
1 polymer ?
#
loop_
_entity_poly.entity_id
_entity_poly.type
_entity_poly.pdbx_seq_one_letter_code
_entity_poly.pdbx_strand_id
1 'polypeptide(L)'
;LGGDEFSVLVENSTDIHRITHLAQRILDEMARPFIINRQEFVLGGSLGIAFYPEDGVSPQELLKNADTAMYFAKNAGGNKYQFFSGEMNQNAVRQLQIENLIRHGIKEDLFSVYYQPKVDIASGQLVSMEALVRFEHPEKGIVSP
;
A
#
# COMPACT_ATOMS: atom_id res chain seq x y z
N LEU A 1 21.83 -4.31 -13.66
CA LEU A 1 20.96 -5.23 -14.42
C LEU A 1 21.80 -6.34 -15.04
N GLY A 2 22.00 -7.40 -14.26
CA GLY A 2 22.58 -8.65 -14.72
C GLY A 2 22.32 -9.76 -13.70
N GLY A 3 22.23 -11.00 -14.16
CA GLY A 3 21.93 -12.15 -13.28
C GLY A 3 20.46 -12.20 -12.88
N ASP A 4 20.18 -11.89 -11.60
CA ASP A 4 18.87 -11.95 -10.93
C ASP A 4 18.18 -10.58 -10.78
N GLU A 5 18.75 -9.53 -11.36
CA GLU A 5 18.24 -8.16 -11.27
C GLU A 5 17.29 -7.81 -12.42
N PHE A 6 16.14 -7.24 -12.06
CA PHE A 6 15.14 -6.73 -12.98
C PHE A 6 14.80 -5.27 -12.64
N SER A 7 14.44 -4.48 -13.65
CA SER A 7 13.92 -3.12 -13.46
C SER A 7 12.54 -3.01 -14.06
N VAL A 8 11.67 -2.29 -13.34
CA VAL A 8 10.31 -1.96 -13.77
C VAL A 8 10.21 -0.45 -13.89
N LEU A 9 9.86 0.04 -15.07
CA LEU A 9 9.55 1.45 -15.30
C LEU A 9 8.03 1.63 -15.31
N VAL A 10 7.53 2.54 -14.47
CA VAL A 10 6.11 2.89 -14.44
C VAL A 10 5.97 4.34 -14.86
N GLU A 11 5.33 4.56 -16.00
CA GLU A 11 5.08 5.90 -16.53
C GLU A 11 3.72 6.44 -16.04
N ASN A 12 3.61 7.77 -15.96
CA ASN A 12 2.37 8.49 -15.64
C ASN A 12 1.69 8.07 -14.32
N SER A 13 2.47 7.64 -13.32
CA SER A 13 1.96 7.24 -12.01
C SER A 13 2.83 7.78 -10.88
N THR A 14 2.43 8.92 -10.31
CA THR A 14 2.98 9.45 -9.04
C THR A 14 2.15 9.02 -7.82
N ASP A 15 1.08 8.25 -8.03
CA ASP A 15 0.24 7.76 -6.96
C ASP A 15 0.96 6.64 -6.19
N ILE A 16 1.46 7.00 -4.99
CA ILE A 16 2.14 6.09 -4.07
C ILE A 16 1.28 4.85 -3.81
N HIS A 17 -0.05 4.97 -3.72
CA HIS A 17 -0.92 3.82 -3.47
C HIS A 17 -0.84 2.78 -4.59
N ARG A 18 -0.92 3.24 -5.85
CA ARG A 18 -0.79 2.35 -7.02
C ARG A 18 0.57 1.67 -7.06
N ILE A 19 1.63 2.41 -6.76
CA ILE A 19 3.00 1.88 -6.74
C ILE A 19 3.18 0.86 -5.61
N THR A 20 2.67 1.15 -4.41
CA THR A 20 2.68 0.21 -3.28
C THR A 20 1.91 -1.07 -3.60
N HIS A 21 0.72 -0.96 -4.18
CA HIS A 21 -0.06 -2.13 -4.61
C HIS A 21 0.66 -2.95 -5.68
N LEU A 22 1.29 -2.29 -6.67
CA LEU A 22 2.05 -2.97 -7.70
C LEU A 22 3.25 -3.70 -7.09
N ALA A 23 4.01 -3.04 -6.22
CA ALA A 23 5.17 -3.62 -5.56
C ALA A 23 4.77 -4.84 -4.70
N GLN A 24 3.71 -4.72 -3.90
CA GLN A 24 3.19 -5.83 -3.11
C GLN A 24 2.73 -6.98 -3.99
N ARG A 25 2.01 -6.70 -5.08
CA ARG A 25 1.57 -7.72 -6.02
C ARG A 25 2.73 -8.47 -6.68
N ILE A 26 3.80 -7.76 -7.04
CA ILE A 26 5.02 -8.40 -7.59
C ILE A 26 5.61 -9.36 -6.54
N LEU A 27 5.75 -8.92 -5.29
CA LEU A 27 6.24 -9.77 -4.20
C LEU A 27 5.35 -10.99 -3.97
N ASP A 28 4.03 -10.80 -3.94
CA ASP A 28 3.06 -11.88 -3.71
C ASP A 28 3.09 -12.92 -4.82
N GLU A 29 3.22 -12.50 -6.08
CA GLU A 29 3.36 -13.40 -7.22
C GLU A 29 4.71 -14.13 -7.20
N MET A 30 5.80 -13.46 -6.81
CA MET A 30 7.11 -14.09 -6.63
C MET A 30 7.13 -15.11 -5.48
N ALA A 31 6.36 -14.88 -4.42
CA ALA A 31 6.28 -15.77 -3.28
C ALA A 31 5.51 -17.08 -3.57
N ARG A 32 4.83 -17.18 -4.73
CA ARG A 32 4.15 -18.41 -5.13
C ARG A 32 5.18 -19.50 -5.51
N PRO A 33 4.91 -20.78 -5.18
CA PRO A 33 5.81 -21.87 -5.55
C PRO A 33 5.99 -21.98 -7.07
N PHE A 34 7.23 -21.97 -7.53
CA PHE A 34 7.61 -22.30 -8.89
C PHE A 34 7.83 -23.81 -9.00
N ILE A 35 7.13 -24.46 -9.94
CA ILE A 35 7.32 -25.89 -10.20
C ILE A 35 8.32 -26.04 -11.34
N ILE A 36 9.53 -26.50 -11.04
CA ILE A 36 10.58 -26.78 -12.02
C ILE A 36 10.97 -28.25 -11.85
N ASN A 37 10.92 -29.03 -12.94
CA ASN A 37 11.24 -30.47 -12.91
C ASN A 37 10.49 -31.27 -11.81
N ARG A 38 9.22 -30.93 -11.56
CA ARG A 38 8.37 -31.51 -10.49
C ARG A 38 8.86 -31.26 -9.06
N GLN A 39 9.75 -30.29 -8.87
CA GLN A 39 10.17 -29.79 -7.56
C GLN A 39 9.62 -28.37 -7.37
N GLU A 40 9.22 -28.07 -6.14
CA GLU A 40 8.71 -26.76 -5.76
C GLU A 40 9.85 -25.88 -5.23
N PHE A 41 9.94 -24.66 -5.77
CA PHE A 41 10.88 -23.64 -5.36
C PHE A 41 10.11 -22.41 -4.91
N VAL A 42 10.37 -21.93 -3.69
CA VAL A 42 9.83 -20.66 -3.20
C VAL A 42 10.92 -19.60 -3.33
N LEU A 43 10.61 -18.54 -4.06
CA LEU A 43 11.52 -17.40 -4.26
C LEU A 43 10.99 -16.19 -3.49
N GLY A 44 11.91 -15.33 -3.06
CA GLY A 44 11.58 -14.03 -2.49
C GLY A 44 12.22 -12.93 -3.33
N GLY A 45 11.63 -11.75 -3.33
CA GLY A 45 12.15 -10.57 -4.04
C GLY A 45 12.48 -9.43 -3.10
N SER A 46 13.52 -8.65 -3.39
CA SER A 46 13.73 -7.34 -2.77
C SER A 46 13.49 -6.28 -3.82
N LEU A 47 12.62 -5.31 -3.53
CA LEU A 47 12.31 -4.23 -4.47
C LEU A 47 12.79 -2.90 -3.88
N GLY A 48 13.43 -2.09 -4.72
CA GLY A 48 13.75 -0.70 -4.42
C GLY A 48 13.00 0.23 -5.36
N ILE A 49 12.41 1.28 -4.80
CA ILE A 49 11.52 2.19 -5.53
C ILE A 49 12.06 3.61 -5.43
N ALA A 50 12.18 4.28 -6.58
CA ALA A 50 12.56 5.69 -6.70
C ALA A 50 11.58 6.40 -7.65
N PHE A 51 11.22 7.64 -7.31
CA PHE A 51 10.35 8.49 -8.11
C PHE A 51 11.08 9.59 -8.85
N TYR A 52 10.64 9.88 -10.06
CA TYR A 52 10.99 11.10 -10.76
C TYR A 52 9.94 12.18 -10.49
N PRO A 53 10.33 13.44 -10.23
CA PRO A 53 11.70 13.94 -10.10
C PRO A 53 12.29 13.89 -8.69
N GLU A 54 11.53 13.47 -7.67
CA GLU A 54 11.86 13.63 -6.25
C GLU A 54 13.14 12.87 -5.83
N ASP A 55 13.30 11.65 -6.33
CA ASP A 55 14.43 10.76 -6.03
C ASP A 55 15.49 10.78 -7.14
N GLY A 56 15.45 11.73 -8.08
CA GLY A 56 16.45 11.88 -9.13
C GLY A 56 15.88 12.47 -10.41
N VAL A 57 16.69 13.29 -11.09
CA VAL A 57 16.28 13.97 -12.34
C VAL A 57 16.90 13.36 -13.58
N SER A 58 17.86 12.45 -13.40
CA SER A 58 18.47 11.67 -14.47
C SER A 58 18.18 10.17 -14.33
N PRO A 59 18.16 9.40 -15.45
CA PRO A 59 18.00 7.95 -15.38
C PRO A 59 19.06 7.25 -14.53
N GLN A 60 20.28 7.78 -14.52
CA GLN A 60 21.41 7.23 -13.75
C GLN A 60 21.20 7.42 -12.25
N GLU A 61 20.72 8.59 -11.83
CA GLU A 61 20.39 8.87 -10.43
C GLU A 61 19.22 8.00 -9.96
N LEU A 62 18.14 7.90 -10.74
CA LEU A 62 16.97 7.08 -10.39
C LEU A 62 17.34 5.61 -10.23
N LEU A 63 18.12 5.05 -11.15
CA LEU A 63 18.58 3.66 -11.05
C LEU A 63 19.45 3.45 -9.81
N LYS A 64 20.39 4.35 -9.54
CA LYS A 64 21.26 4.27 -8.35
C LYS A 64 20.46 4.34 -7.06
N ASN A 65 19.46 5.22 -7.00
CA ASN A 65 18.65 5.44 -5.81
C ASN A 65 17.65 4.28 -5.60
N ALA A 66 17.04 3.76 -6.67
CA ALA A 66 16.24 2.54 -6.61
C ALA A 66 17.08 1.34 -6.15
N ASP A 67 18.29 1.17 -6.69
CA ASP A 67 19.21 0.11 -6.27
C ASP A 67 19.59 0.23 -4.78
N THR A 68 19.90 1.45 -4.33
CA THR A 68 20.18 1.73 -2.92
C THR A 68 19.00 1.35 -2.02
N ALA A 69 17.78 1.69 -2.42
CA ALA A 69 16.56 1.29 -1.70
C ALA A 69 16.36 -0.24 -1.69
N MET A 70 16.63 -0.92 -2.81
CA MET A 70 16.58 -2.39 -2.91
C MET A 70 17.59 -3.05 -1.97
N TYR A 71 18.81 -2.52 -1.88
CA TYR A 71 19.81 -2.98 -0.93
C TYR A 71 19.33 -2.86 0.51
N PHE A 72 18.68 -1.75 0.88
CA PHE A 72 18.07 -1.61 2.20
C PHE A 72 16.95 -2.65 2.43
N ALA A 73 16.09 -2.89 1.45
CA ALA A 73 15.07 -3.94 1.54
C ALA A 73 15.69 -5.32 1.79
N LYS A 74 16.79 -5.65 1.08
CA LYS A 74 17.53 -6.90 1.22
C LYS A 74 18.15 -7.05 2.61
N ASN A 75 18.79 -6.00 3.13
CA ASN A 75 19.40 -6.00 4.46
C ASN A 75 18.37 -6.04 5.60
N ALA A 76 17.16 -5.53 5.37
CA ALA A 76 16.06 -5.56 6.33
C ALA A 76 15.32 -6.91 6.38
N GLY A 77 15.89 -7.99 5.83
CA GLY A 77 15.33 -9.35 5.85
C GLY A 77 14.72 -9.81 4.52
N GLY A 78 14.79 -8.99 3.47
CA GLY A 78 14.29 -9.33 2.13
C GLY A 78 12.78 -9.52 2.05
N ASN A 79 12.31 -10.01 0.91
CA ASN A 79 10.90 -10.26 0.60
C ASN A 79 9.98 -9.04 0.87
N LYS A 80 10.48 -7.86 0.55
CA LYS A 80 9.81 -6.57 0.78
C LYS A 80 10.25 -5.55 -0.24
N TYR A 81 9.49 -4.47 -0.32
CA TYR A 81 9.88 -3.28 -1.05
C TYR A 81 10.36 -2.20 -0.09
N GLN A 82 11.14 -1.26 -0.60
CA GLN A 82 11.59 -0.08 0.14
C GLN A 82 11.60 1.12 -0.81
N PHE A 83 11.06 2.24 -0.36
CA PHE A 83 11.21 3.51 -1.07
C PHE A 83 12.54 4.16 -0.71
N PHE A 84 13.15 4.85 -1.68
CA PHE A 84 14.38 5.62 -1.45
C PHE A 84 14.13 6.76 -0.46
N SER A 85 13.07 7.54 -0.67
CA SER A 85 12.62 8.55 0.29
C SER A 85 12.03 7.89 1.54
N GLY A 86 12.63 8.20 2.70
CA GLY A 86 12.17 7.70 4.00
C GLY A 86 10.77 8.20 4.39
N GLU A 87 10.38 9.40 3.95
CA GLU A 87 9.03 9.95 4.17
C GLU A 87 7.99 9.17 3.34
N MET A 88 8.28 8.89 2.07
CA MET A 88 7.42 8.08 1.23
C MET A 88 7.26 6.67 1.79
N ASN A 89 8.33 6.10 2.35
CA ASN A 89 8.25 4.81 3.01
C ASN A 89 7.28 4.81 4.20
N GLN A 90 7.29 5.85 5.03
CA GLN A 90 6.35 5.99 6.14
C GLN A 90 4.91 6.12 5.66
N ASN A 91 4.67 6.92 4.61
CA ASN A 91 3.35 7.09 4.01
C ASN A 91 2.83 5.77 3.41
N ALA A 92 3.68 5.03 2.71
CA ALA A 92 3.32 3.73 2.14
C ALA A 92 3.00 2.69 3.24
N VAL A 93 3.80 2.63 4.30
CA VAL A 93 3.52 1.75 5.45
C VAL A 93 2.19 2.11 6.11
N ARG A 94 1.95 3.41 6.35
CA ARG A 94 0.68 3.89 6.90
C ARG A 94 -0.50 3.51 6.01
N GLN A 95 -0.37 3.64 4.70
CA GLN A 95 -1.43 3.23 3.78
C GLN A 95 -1.72 1.74 3.87
N LEU A 96 -0.69 0.89 3.82
CA LEU A 96 -0.90 -0.56 3.92
C LEU A 96 -1.58 -0.94 5.25
N GLN A 97 -1.24 -0.26 6.34
CA GLN A 97 -1.90 -0.47 7.62
C GLN A 97 -3.39 -0.09 7.55
N ILE A 98 -3.74 1.04 6.95
CA ILE A 98 -5.13 1.47 6.76
C ILE A 98 -5.89 0.48 5.87
N GLU A 99 -5.30 0.04 4.76
CA GLU A 99 -5.94 -0.93 3.86
C GLU A 99 -6.20 -2.25 4.58
N ASN A 100 -5.20 -2.78 5.30
CA ASN A 100 -5.35 -4.00 6.08
C ASN A 100 -6.43 -3.84 7.15
N LEU A 101 -6.49 -2.70 7.83
CA LEU A 101 -7.53 -2.39 8.80
C LEU A 101 -8.93 -2.39 8.19
N ILE A 102 -9.11 -1.76 7.02
CA ILE A 102 -10.39 -1.73 6.31
C ILE A 102 -10.77 -3.15 5.86
N ARG A 103 -9.84 -3.88 5.24
CA ARG A 103 -10.07 -5.26 4.76
C ARG A 103 -10.46 -6.18 5.92
N HIS A 104 -9.79 -6.06 7.05
CA HIS A 104 -10.13 -6.79 8.27
C HIS A 104 -11.49 -6.38 8.80
N GLY A 105 -11.78 -5.08 8.89
CA GLY A 105 -13.06 -4.57 9.38
C GLY A 105 -14.24 -5.03 8.54
N ILE A 106 -14.08 -5.13 7.21
CA ILE A 106 -15.11 -5.70 6.32
C ILE A 106 -15.29 -7.20 6.60
N LYS A 107 -14.18 -7.93 6.73
CA LYS A 107 -14.20 -9.39 6.94
C LYS A 107 -14.88 -9.78 8.26
N GLU A 108 -14.62 -9.02 9.32
CA GLU A 108 -15.12 -9.29 10.67
C GLU A 108 -16.39 -8.48 11.01
N ASP A 109 -17.04 -7.86 10.00
CA ASP A 109 -18.28 -7.08 10.14
C ASP A 109 -18.22 -5.97 11.22
N LEU A 110 -17.10 -5.25 11.26
CA LEU A 110 -16.81 -4.19 12.23
C LEU A 110 -17.27 -2.79 11.78
N PHE A 111 -18.01 -2.70 10.67
CA PHE A 111 -18.54 -1.44 10.17
C PHE A 111 -20.01 -1.31 10.51
N SER A 112 -20.38 -0.18 11.12
CA SER A 112 -21.76 0.16 11.45
C SER A 112 -22.19 1.43 10.72
N VAL A 113 -23.51 1.63 10.60
CA VAL A 113 -24.10 2.82 9.98
C VAL A 113 -24.83 3.63 11.03
N TYR A 114 -24.36 4.86 11.24
CA TYR A 114 -25.01 5.85 12.09
C TYR A 114 -25.90 6.74 11.22
N TYR A 115 -26.97 7.29 11.80
CA TYR A 115 -27.89 8.16 11.07
C TYR A 115 -27.95 9.55 11.71
N GLN A 116 -27.69 10.59 10.90
CA GLN A 116 -27.79 11.98 11.33
C GLN A 116 -29.03 12.65 10.72
N PRO A 117 -29.98 13.17 11.54
CA PRO A 117 -31.19 13.82 11.05
C PRO A 117 -30.91 15.15 10.38
N LYS A 118 -31.61 15.40 9.26
CA LYS A 118 -31.70 16.71 8.60
C LYS A 118 -33.10 17.26 8.77
N VAL A 119 -33.19 18.39 9.45
CA VAL A 119 -34.44 19.08 9.76
C VAL A 119 -34.58 20.32 8.89
N ASP A 120 -35.81 20.60 8.45
CA ASP A 120 -36.14 21.85 7.80
C ASP A 120 -36.18 22.97 8.85
N ILE A 121 -35.47 24.07 8.62
CA ILE A 121 -35.31 25.14 9.61
C ILE A 121 -36.62 25.92 9.80
N ALA A 122 -37.41 26.08 8.73
CA ALA A 122 -38.63 26.87 8.77
C ALA A 122 -39.78 26.15 9.49
N SER A 123 -39.93 24.84 9.25
CA SER A 123 -41.02 24.01 9.81
C SER A 123 -40.61 23.19 11.04
N GLY A 124 -39.30 23.01 11.27
CA GLY A 124 -38.77 22.14 12.32
C GLY A 124 -38.99 20.64 12.06
N GLN A 125 -39.54 20.26 10.89
CA GLN A 125 -39.84 18.88 10.58
C GLN A 125 -38.61 18.12 10.09
N LEU A 126 -38.57 16.82 10.38
CA LEU A 126 -37.56 15.92 9.83
C LEU A 126 -37.81 15.74 8.33
N VAL A 127 -36.80 16.03 7.52
CA VAL A 127 -36.86 15.91 6.04
C VAL A 127 -36.16 14.64 5.57
N SER A 128 -34.97 14.35 6.11
CA SER A 128 -34.17 13.21 5.70
C SER A 128 -33.17 12.79 6.77
N MET A 129 -32.46 11.69 6.54
CA MET A 129 -31.35 11.20 7.37
C MET A 129 -30.12 11.00 6.50
N GLU A 130 -28.94 11.36 7.01
CA GLU A 130 -27.65 11.03 6.40
C GLU A 130 -27.09 9.76 7.02
N ALA A 131 -26.75 8.78 6.19
CA ALA A 131 -26.10 7.54 6.61
C ALA A 131 -24.58 7.75 6.68
N LEU A 132 -24.01 7.51 7.86
CA LEU A 132 -22.61 7.77 8.18
C LEU A 132 -21.95 6.46 8.61
N VAL A 133 -21.05 5.94 7.79
CA VAL A 133 -20.27 4.74 8.12
C VAL A 133 -19.34 5.01 9.31
N ARG A 134 -19.27 4.06 10.23
CA ARG A 134 -18.35 4.06 11.37
C ARG A 134 -17.60 2.74 11.40
N PHE A 135 -16.31 2.81 11.73
CA PHE A 135 -15.49 1.64 11.94
C PHE A 135 -15.30 1.44 13.45
N GLU A 136 -15.85 0.36 13.98
CA GLU A 136 -15.81 0.02 15.41
C GLU A 136 -14.78 -1.08 15.64
N HIS A 137 -13.53 -0.70 15.91
CA HIS A 137 -12.47 -1.66 16.16
C HIS A 137 -12.45 -2.07 17.65
N PRO A 138 -12.49 -3.38 17.99
CA PRO A 138 -12.59 -3.85 19.38
C PRO A 138 -11.54 -3.25 20.33
N GLU A 139 -10.30 -3.10 19.86
CA GLU A 139 -9.19 -2.56 20.65
C GLU A 139 -8.98 -1.04 20.53
N LYS A 140 -9.44 -0.42 19.43
CA LYS A 140 -9.14 1.00 19.12
C LYS A 140 -10.36 1.91 19.28
N GLY A 141 -11.53 1.34 19.58
CA GLY A 141 -12.79 2.05 19.61
C GLY A 141 -13.24 2.50 18.22
N ILE A 142 -14.00 3.60 18.17
CA ILE A 142 -14.44 4.18 16.90
C ILE A 142 -13.24 4.83 16.23
N VAL A 143 -12.82 4.25 15.10
CA VAL A 143 -11.79 4.84 14.25
C VAL A 143 -12.46 5.97 13.45
N SER A 144 -12.00 7.20 13.67
CA SER A 144 -12.50 8.36 12.93
C SER A 144 -12.29 8.19 11.42
N PRO A 145 -13.26 8.60 10.58
CA PRO A 145 -13.10 8.67 9.14
C PRO A 145 -11.87 9.47 8.70
#